data_AF-A0A316KIN2-F1
#
_entry.id   AF-A0A316KIN2-F1
#
_cell.length_a   1.000
_cell.length_b   1.000
_cell.length_c   1.000
_cell.angle_alpha   90.00
_cell.angle_beta   90.00
_cell.angle_gamma   90.00
#
_symmetry.space_group_name_H-M   'P 1'
#
loop_
_entity.id
_entity.type
_entity.pdbx_description
1 polymer ?
#
loop_
_entity_poly.entity_id
_entity_poly.type
_entity_poly.pdbx_seq_one_letter_code
_entity_poly.pdbx_strand_id
1 'polypeptide(L)'
;MYNVESLSIETDHNEVLNVGNNFSYTLFAELRTGETRKVKNDALIQFPDERLKDAGNHSALINEALPNFKTSYYPFEIGLKIGEYEVQSSDTLELNFKGPIVAQWIGNDGTNGTQPRASSATLFGRDGLDGRNGGNGRDGIEGRHFTGYLWEDADEIRLLLICDSTGMKYCYRSVQRDSIIIDLSGGNAGNGSQGGTGGDGKNAKTGKDPGNGGNGGTGGNGGNGGNGGSLLLFVHPSAGFMDHSIALLNTGGKGGEPGKGGDPGNAGKALHGKTTATPGEIGISGETGKDGEDGPPLTISKVAFDFTLFQ
;
A
#
# COMPACT_ATOMS: atom_id res chain seq x y z
N MET A 1 1.60 20.31 31.16
CA MET A 1 1.71 20.42 29.69
C MET A 1 3.09 19.94 29.34
N TYR A 2 3.22 18.77 28.72
CA TYR A 2 4.54 18.15 28.57
C TYR A 2 5.31 18.85 27.43
N ASN A 3 6.33 19.59 27.85
CA ASN A 3 7.35 20.27 27.06
C ASN A 3 8.26 19.23 26.39
N VAL A 4 7.81 18.50 25.36
CA VAL A 4 8.73 17.65 24.60
C VAL A 4 9.58 18.55 23.70
N GLU A 5 10.90 18.34 23.74
CA GLU A 5 11.90 19.04 22.93
C GLU A 5 12.34 18.19 21.75
N SER A 6 12.63 16.92 21.98
CA SER A 6 13.07 15.97 20.97
C SER A 6 12.51 14.57 21.20
N LEU A 7 12.51 13.76 20.15
CA LEU A 7 12.22 12.34 20.17
C LEU A 7 13.43 11.57 19.66
N SER A 8 13.69 10.41 20.26
CA SER A 8 14.74 9.51 19.80
C SER A 8 14.38 8.04 19.98
N ILE A 9 14.98 7.19 19.17
CA ILE A 9 14.83 5.75 19.21
C ILE A 9 16.11 5.12 19.77
N GLU A 10 15.95 4.19 20.71
CA GLU A 10 17.01 3.27 21.12
C GLU A 10 16.67 1.84 20.67
N THR A 11 17.68 1.11 20.24
CA THR A 11 17.57 -0.29 19.81
C THR A 11 18.50 -1.17 20.63
N ASP A 12 18.17 -2.45 20.75
CA ASP A 12 19.05 -3.42 21.41
C ASP A 12 20.24 -3.77 20.47
N HIS A 13 21.44 -3.96 21.03
CA HIS A 13 22.66 -4.36 20.30
C HIS A 13 22.51 -5.63 19.43
N ASN A 14 21.54 -6.49 19.76
CA ASN A 14 21.27 -7.73 19.02
C ASN A 14 20.23 -7.57 17.90
N GLU A 15 19.61 -6.40 17.75
CA GLU A 15 18.62 -6.15 16.69
C GLU A 15 19.25 -6.27 15.29
N VAL A 16 18.39 -6.63 14.34
CA VAL A 16 18.71 -6.66 12.92
C VAL A 16 18.46 -5.27 12.35
N LEU A 17 19.53 -4.49 12.16
CA LEU A 17 19.44 -3.12 11.66
C LEU A 17 19.94 -3.08 10.22
N ASN A 18 19.08 -3.48 9.29
CA ASN A 18 19.37 -3.52 7.87
C ASN A 18 18.15 -3.19 7.01
N VAL A 19 18.39 -2.61 5.84
CA VAL A 19 17.35 -2.22 4.89
C VAL A 19 16.47 -3.43 4.53
N GLY A 20 15.16 -3.21 4.52
CA GLY A 20 14.14 -4.20 4.22
C GLY A 20 13.78 -5.12 5.39
N ASN A 21 14.37 -4.90 6.57
CA ASN A 21 14.10 -5.69 7.76
C ASN A 21 13.36 -4.88 8.83
N ASN A 22 12.53 -5.57 9.60
CA ASN A 22 11.92 -5.02 10.80
C ASN A 22 12.91 -5.08 11.96
N PHE A 23 12.86 -4.06 12.81
CA PHE A 23 13.58 -4.03 14.08
C PHE A 23 12.64 -3.57 15.19
N SER A 24 12.94 -3.94 16.43
CA SER A 24 12.23 -3.43 17.61
C SER A 24 12.96 -2.23 18.20
N TYR A 25 12.22 -1.28 18.75
CA TYR A 25 12.78 -0.09 19.37
C TYR A 25 12.10 0.33 20.67
N THR A 26 12.76 1.18 21.44
CA THR A 26 12.13 1.96 22.50
C THR A 26 12.16 3.44 22.15
N LEU A 27 10.99 4.07 22.14
CA LEU A 27 10.86 5.51 21.92
C LEU A 27 11.09 6.28 23.22
N PHE A 28 11.96 7.28 23.15
CA PHE A 28 12.21 8.24 24.22
C PHE A 28 11.82 9.65 23.79
N ALA A 29 11.27 10.40 24.74
CA ALA A 29 11.00 11.82 24.61
C ALA A 29 11.90 12.60 25.57
N GLU A 30 12.71 13.49 25.04
CA GLU A 30 13.45 14.47 25.84
C GLU A 30 12.54 15.66 26.12
N LEU A 31 12.38 16.01 27.39
CA LEU A 31 11.63 17.18 27.79
C LEU A 31 12.53 18.41 27.80
N ARG A 32 11.99 19.63 27.61
CA ARG A 32 12.74 20.91 27.73
C ARG A 32 13.41 21.15 29.08
N THR A 33 13.11 20.30 30.06
CA THR A 33 13.78 20.27 31.37
C THR A 33 15.09 19.48 31.33
N GLY A 34 15.42 18.83 30.21
CA GLY A 34 16.51 17.87 30.06
C GLY A 34 16.19 16.46 30.59
N GLU A 35 14.93 16.18 30.97
CA GLU A 35 14.53 14.86 31.46
C GLU A 35 14.10 13.98 30.28
N THR A 36 14.69 12.78 30.16
CA THR A 36 14.28 11.78 29.17
C THR A 36 13.22 10.85 29.74
N ARG A 37 12.13 10.63 29.01
CA ARG A 37 11.06 9.69 29.39
C ARG A 37 10.77 8.70 28.29
N LYS A 38 10.63 7.43 28.66
CA LYS A 38 10.10 6.41 27.77
C LYS A 38 8.66 6.75 27.39
N VAL A 39 8.37 6.79 26.09
CA VAL A 39 7.02 6.95 25.57
C VAL A 39 6.26 5.63 25.73
N LYS A 40 4.99 5.72 26.12
CA LYS A 40 4.17 4.53 26.35
C LYS A 40 3.86 3.79 25.05
N ASN A 41 3.59 2.51 25.18
CA ASN A 41 3.48 1.65 24.01
C ASN A 41 2.25 1.94 23.12
N ASP A 42 1.24 2.61 23.68
CA ASP A 42 -0.03 2.97 23.03
C ASP A 42 0.02 4.30 22.27
N ALA A 43 1.18 4.95 22.22
CA ALA A 43 1.35 6.20 21.50
C ALA A 43 1.26 6.00 19.98
N LEU A 44 0.62 6.97 19.30
CA LEU A 44 0.58 7.03 17.84
C LEU A 44 1.88 7.64 17.32
N ILE A 45 2.71 6.78 16.72
CA ILE A 45 4.00 7.15 16.13
C ILE A 45 3.82 7.23 14.61
N GLN A 46 4.52 8.17 13.99
CA GLN A 46 4.54 8.36 12.56
C GLN A 46 5.97 8.57 12.09
N PHE A 47 6.28 8.16 10.87
CA PHE A 47 7.56 8.40 10.20
C PHE A 47 7.28 9.18 8.91
N PRO A 48 7.25 10.52 8.96
CA PRO A 48 6.71 11.35 7.88
C PRO A 48 7.49 11.26 6.56
N ASP A 49 8.78 10.95 6.63
CA ASP A 49 9.67 10.82 5.47
C ASP A 49 9.61 9.44 4.79
N GLU A 50 8.82 8.51 5.33
CA GLU A 50 8.64 7.12 4.89
C GLU A 50 9.94 6.29 4.82
N ARG A 51 11.04 6.79 5.39
CA ARG A 51 12.31 6.06 5.47
C ARG A 51 12.21 4.88 6.41
N LEU A 52 11.49 5.08 7.49
CA LEU A 52 10.98 4.02 8.33
C LEU A 52 9.48 3.87 8.09
N LYS A 53 8.97 2.64 8.18
CA LYS A 53 7.52 2.37 8.20
C LYS A 53 7.16 1.73 9.54
N ASP A 54 6.11 2.25 10.17
CA ASP A 54 5.59 1.66 11.40
C ASP A 54 5.06 0.24 11.13
N ALA A 55 5.60 -0.74 11.86
CA ALA A 55 5.18 -2.13 11.82
C ALA A 55 4.32 -2.51 13.03
N GLY A 56 3.97 -1.53 13.88
CA GLY A 56 3.22 -1.71 15.10
C GLY A 56 4.05 -2.29 16.24
N ASN A 57 3.51 -2.25 17.46
CA ASN A 57 4.15 -2.80 18.67
C ASN A 57 5.58 -2.31 18.92
N HIS A 58 5.90 -1.04 18.60
CA HIS A 58 7.25 -0.47 18.71
C HIS A 58 8.25 -1.22 17.83
N SER A 59 7.81 -1.61 16.65
CA SER A 59 8.65 -2.13 15.58
C SER A 59 8.52 -1.24 14.35
N ALA A 60 9.61 -1.11 13.60
CA ALA A 60 9.64 -0.39 12.34
C ALA A 60 10.41 -1.16 11.29
N LEU A 61 10.04 -0.96 10.03
CA LEU A 61 10.74 -1.42 8.84
C LEU A 61 11.69 -0.34 8.35
N ILE A 62 12.95 -0.68 8.08
CA ILE A 62 13.88 0.20 7.36
C ILE A 62 13.54 0.13 5.87
N ASN A 63 12.79 1.10 5.36
CA ASN A 63 12.05 0.97 4.10
C ASN A 63 12.81 1.53 2.87
N GLU A 64 13.57 2.61 3.01
CA GLU A 64 14.30 3.20 1.88
C GLU A 64 15.69 2.54 1.69
N ALA A 65 16.02 2.15 0.46
CA ALA A 65 17.33 1.61 0.11
C ALA A 65 18.46 2.63 0.29
N LEU A 66 19.70 2.14 0.40
CA LEU A 66 20.85 3.02 0.60
C LEU A 66 21.15 3.80 -0.68
N PRO A 67 21.52 5.09 -0.58
CA PRO A 67 21.93 5.89 -1.73
C PRO A 67 23.29 5.45 -2.29
N ASN A 68 24.13 4.82 -1.47
CA ASN A 68 25.44 4.29 -1.83
C ASN A 68 25.92 3.26 -0.77
N PHE A 69 27.01 2.54 -1.05
CA PHE A 69 27.55 1.52 -0.15
C PHE A 69 28.32 2.07 1.06
N LYS A 70 28.58 3.38 1.15
CA LYS A 70 29.31 4.01 2.27
C LYS A 70 28.37 4.49 3.38
N THR A 71 27.07 4.50 3.13
CA THR A 71 26.06 4.89 4.12
C THR A 71 25.93 3.79 5.19
N SER A 72 26.25 4.15 6.44
CA SER A 72 25.99 3.34 7.65
C SER A 72 25.14 4.06 8.69
N TYR A 73 25.04 5.38 8.60
CA TYR A 73 24.14 6.19 9.42
C TYR A 73 22.90 6.53 8.59
N TYR A 74 21.74 6.15 9.10
CA TYR A 74 20.46 6.24 8.41
C TYR A 74 19.58 7.30 9.09
N PRO A 75 19.57 8.54 8.58
CA PRO A 75 18.78 9.62 9.18
C PRO A 75 17.30 9.48 8.82
N PHE A 76 16.43 9.71 9.81
CA PHE A 76 14.98 9.63 9.65
C PHE A 76 14.25 10.70 10.47
N GLU A 77 13.00 10.98 10.11
CA GLU A 77 12.08 11.81 10.88
C GLU A 77 11.08 10.97 11.67
N ILE A 78 10.86 11.33 12.94
CA ILE A 78 9.88 10.70 13.81
C ILE A 78 8.86 11.74 14.30
N GLY A 79 7.60 11.36 14.23
CA GLY A 79 6.44 12.10 14.70
C GLY A 79 5.73 11.39 15.85
N LEU A 80 5.31 12.15 16.85
CA LEU A 80 4.49 11.67 17.96
C LEU A 80 3.24 12.53 18.06
N LYS A 81 2.06 11.89 18.02
CA LYS A 81 0.78 12.55 18.21
C LYS A 81 0.09 12.10 19.50
N ILE A 82 -0.22 13.05 20.37
CA ILE A 82 -0.96 12.83 21.63
C ILE A 82 -2.15 13.80 21.67
N GLY A 83 -3.33 13.32 21.30
CA GLY A 83 -4.51 14.18 21.13
C GLY A 83 -4.28 15.21 20.03
N GLU A 84 -4.36 16.50 20.39
CA GLU A 84 -4.10 17.63 19.49
C GLU A 84 -2.61 18.05 19.44
N TYR A 85 -1.76 17.45 20.27
CA TYR A 85 -0.34 17.78 20.32
C TYR A 85 0.46 16.90 19.37
N GLU A 86 1.32 17.53 18.57
CA GLU A 86 2.19 16.87 17.60
C GLU A 86 3.62 17.38 17.77
N VAL A 87 4.56 16.44 17.82
CA VAL A 87 6.00 16.71 17.88
C VAL A 87 6.66 15.95 16.77
N GLN A 88 7.60 16.60 16.09
CA GLN A 88 8.45 15.99 15.09
C GLN A 88 9.90 16.25 15.44
N SER A 89 10.77 15.26 15.22
CA SER A 89 12.20 15.35 15.46
C SER A 89 12.95 14.50 14.43
N SER A 90 14.21 14.84 14.20
CA SER A 90 15.10 14.01 13.39
C SER A 90 16.00 13.19 14.31
N ASP A 91 16.24 11.95 13.93
CA ASP A 91 17.16 11.05 14.61
C ASP A 91 17.96 10.24 13.58
N THR A 92 18.92 9.44 14.04
CA THR A 92 19.80 8.66 13.16
C THR A 92 20.00 7.27 13.71
N LEU A 93 19.75 6.27 12.87
CA LEU A 93 19.99 4.87 13.17
C LEU A 93 21.34 4.43 12.60
N GLU A 94 22.20 3.84 13.42
CA GLU A 94 23.42 3.19 12.94
C GLU A 94 23.09 1.76 12.47
N LEU A 95 23.27 1.51 11.18
CA LEU A 95 23.01 0.20 10.59
C LEU A 95 24.16 -0.75 10.92
N ASN A 96 23.80 -1.94 11.38
CA ASN A 96 24.75 -3.01 11.67
C ASN A 96 24.82 -4.07 10.56
N PHE A 97 23.95 -3.95 9.54
CA PHE A 97 23.87 -4.82 8.35
C PHE A 97 23.72 -6.31 8.64
N LYS A 98 23.31 -6.65 9.87
CA LYS A 98 22.86 -8.01 10.19
C LYS A 98 21.55 -8.27 9.43
N GLY A 99 21.19 -9.53 9.23
CA GLY A 99 19.96 -9.90 8.54
C GLY A 99 20.10 -10.01 7.01
N PRO A 100 19.11 -10.64 6.36
CA PRO A 100 19.10 -10.82 4.91
C PRO A 100 18.96 -9.49 4.16
N ILE A 101 19.38 -9.47 2.90
CA ILE A 101 18.99 -8.40 1.98
C ILE A 101 17.55 -8.63 1.56
N VAL A 102 16.68 -7.66 1.81
CA VAL A 102 15.27 -7.69 1.41
C VAL A 102 14.96 -6.46 0.56
N ALA A 103 14.84 -6.65 -0.75
CA ALA A 103 14.52 -5.61 -1.71
C ALA A 103 13.05 -5.76 -2.17
N GLN A 104 12.15 -5.02 -1.53
CA GLN A 104 10.73 -5.02 -1.84
C GLN A 104 10.37 -3.87 -2.77
N TRP A 105 10.03 -4.20 -4.00
CA TRP A 105 9.58 -3.28 -5.05
C TRP A 105 8.25 -3.71 -5.64
N ILE A 106 7.35 -4.12 -4.74
CA ILE A 106 5.99 -4.54 -5.07
C ILE A 106 5.22 -3.33 -5.60
N GLY A 107 4.45 -3.55 -6.66
CA GLY A 107 3.53 -2.55 -7.18
C GLY A 107 2.49 -2.16 -6.13
N ASN A 108 2.17 -0.87 -6.05
CA ASN A 108 1.16 -0.40 -5.11
C ASN A 108 -0.22 -0.98 -5.45
N ASP A 109 -0.97 -1.35 -4.41
CA ASP A 109 -2.34 -1.79 -4.57
C ASP A 109 -3.25 -0.65 -5.07
N GLY A 110 -4.23 -1.01 -5.89
CA GLY A 110 -5.32 -0.15 -6.30
C GLY A 110 -6.27 0.16 -5.14
N THR A 111 -6.78 1.38 -5.10
CA THR A 111 -7.77 1.78 -4.11
C THR A 111 -9.18 1.30 -4.48
N ASN A 112 -9.95 0.92 -3.46
CA ASN A 112 -11.35 0.56 -3.63
C ASN A 112 -12.19 1.73 -4.15
N GLY A 113 -13.23 1.39 -4.91
CA GLY A 113 -14.22 2.34 -5.36
C GLY A 113 -14.93 3.04 -4.21
N THR A 114 -15.30 4.30 -4.43
CA THR A 114 -15.98 5.08 -3.41
C THR A 114 -17.44 4.67 -3.32
N GLN A 115 -17.93 4.39 -2.10
CA GLN A 115 -19.33 4.07 -1.90
C GLN A 115 -20.18 5.34 -2.09
N PRO A 116 -21.18 5.35 -2.98
CA PRO A 116 -22.09 6.46 -3.09
C PRO A 116 -22.90 6.61 -1.80
N ARG A 117 -23.17 7.86 -1.41
CA ARG A 117 -24.18 8.13 -0.37
C ARG A 117 -25.54 7.63 -0.87
N ALA A 118 -26.32 7.02 0.03
CA ALA A 118 -27.69 6.61 -0.26
C ALA A 118 -28.51 7.81 -0.79
N SER A 119 -29.21 7.60 -1.90
CA SER A 119 -30.18 8.57 -2.41
C SER A 119 -31.39 8.56 -1.46
N SER A 120 -31.61 9.67 -0.75
CA SER A 120 -32.80 9.81 0.11
C SER A 120 -34.04 10.17 -0.71
N ALA A 121 -35.22 9.94 -0.12
CA ALA A 121 -36.51 10.30 -0.71
C ALA A 121 -36.56 11.76 -1.15
N THR A 122 -37.32 12.02 -2.22
CA THR A 122 -37.40 13.32 -2.88
C THR A 122 -37.74 14.49 -1.94
N LEU A 123 -36.89 15.53 -1.92
CA LEU A 123 -37.19 16.81 -1.26
C LEU A 123 -38.28 17.62 -2.00
N PHE A 124 -38.33 17.53 -3.33
CA PHE A 124 -39.21 18.39 -4.16
C PHE A 124 -40.15 17.63 -5.11
N GLY A 125 -39.94 16.32 -5.31
CA GLY A 125 -40.76 15.44 -6.17
C GLY A 125 -41.65 14.46 -5.41
N ARG A 126 -42.40 13.63 -6.15
CA ARG A 126 -43.17 12.50 -5.60
C ARG A 126 -42.55 11.15 -5.95
N ASP A 127 -41.80 11.08 -7.04
CA ASP A 127 -41.05 9.88 -7.39
C ASP A 127 -39.87 9.68 -6.45
N GLY A 128 -39.33 8.47 -6.45
CA GLY A 128 -38.05 8.15 -5.88
C GLY A 128 -36.91 8.78 -6.67
N LEU A 129 -35.79 9.04 -6.01
CA LEU A 129 -34.56 9.39 -6.71
C LEU A 129 -33.83 8.11 -7.09
N ASP A 130 -33.22 8.08 -8.28
CA ASP A 130 -32.37 6.97 -8.65
C ASP A 130 -31.18 6.83 -7.70
N GLY A 131 -30.80 5.59 -7.48
CA GLY A 131 -29.58 5.19 -6.82
C GLY A 131 -28.39 5.68 -7.60
N ARG A 132 -27.40 6.21 -6.89
CA ARG A 132 -26.14 6.66 -7.50
C ARG A 132 -25.27 5.46 -7.84
N ASN A 133 -24.51 5.55 -8.93
CA ASN A 133 -23.59 4.48 -9.29
C ASN A 133 -22.45 4.33 -8.26
N GLY A 134 -22.01 3.10 -8.09
CA GLY A 134 -20.78 2.74 -7.39
C GLY A 134 -19.56 3.31 -8.11
N GLY A 135 -18.55 3.71 -7.34
CA GLY A 135 -17.23 4.02 -7.87
C GLY A 135 -16.48 2.76 -8.27
N ASN A 136 -15.66 2.85 -9.31
CA ASN A 136 -14.80 1.75 -9.74
C ASN A 136 -13.59 1.62 -8.81
N GLY A 137 -13.13 0.39 -8.62
CA GLY A 137 -11.81 0.12 -8.09
C GLY A 137 -10.72 0.62 -9.03
N ARG A 138 -9.56 0.98 -8.46
CA ARG A 138 -8.37 1.34 -9.24
C ARG A 138 -7.54 0.10 -9.53
N ASP A 139 -6.79 0.17 -10.62
CA ASP A 139 -5.86 -0.88 -10.98
C ASP A 139 -4.69 -0.94 -9.98
N GLY A 140 -4.15 -2.13 -9.78
CA GLY A 140 -2.87 -2.31 -9.13
C GLY A 140 -1.73 -1.84 -10.05
N ILE A 141 -0.66 -1.35 -9.46
CA ILE A 141 0.50 -0.87 -10.21
C ILE A 141 1.40 -2.05 -10.59
N GLU A 142 2.00 -1.99 -11.76
CA GLU A 142 2.99 -2.96 -12.22
C GLU A 142 4.25 -2.97 -11.33
N GLY A 143 4.82 -4.15 -11.14
CA GLY A 143 6.10 -4.34 -10.47
C GLY A 143 7.26 -3.74 -11.26
N ARG A 144 8.36 -3.41 -10.58
CA ARG A 144 9.48 -2.70 -11.23
C ARG A 144 10.41 -3.62 -12.02
N HIS A 145 11.06 -3.04 -13.03
CA HIS A 145 12.08 -3.69 -13.85
C HIS A 145 13.48 -3.23 -13.44
N PHE A 146 14.38 -4.20 -13.23
CA PHE A 146 15.73 -3.95 -12.76
C PHE A 146 16.80 -4.73 -13.52
N THR A 147 17.96 -4.09 -13.61
CA THR A 147 19.25 -4.75 -13.79
C THR A 147 19.99 -4.75 -12.45
N GLY A 148 20.35 -5.94 -11.97
CA GLY A 148 20.99 -6.15 -10.67
C GLY A 148 22.45 -6.60 -10.78
N TYR A 149 23.26 -6.22 -9.80
CA TYR A 149 24.64 -6.67 -9.64
C TYR A 149 24.86 -7.11 -8.19
N LEU A 150 25.32 -8.35 -8.01
CA LEU A 150 25.56 -8.97 -6.72
C LEU A 150 27.02 -9.41 -6.61
N TRP A 151 27.70 -9.01 -5.54
CA TRP A 151 29.06 -9.42 -5.26
C TRP A 151 29.34 -9.46 -3.76
N GLU A 152 30.42 -10.16 -3.40
CA GLU A 152 31.02 -10.09 -2.07
C GLU A 152 32.23 -9.13 -2.10
N ASP A 153 32.33 -8.24 -1.10
CA ASP A 153 33.46 -7.35 -0.85
C ASP A 153 33.70 -7.23 0.66
N ALA A 154 34.91 -7.54 1.13
CA ALA A 154 35.32 -7.48 2.54
C ALA A 154 34.33 -8.15 3.52
N ASP A 155 33.94 -9.41 3.24
CA ASP A 155 32.98 -10.23 4.00
C ASP A 155 31.53 -9.68 4.03
N GLU A 156 31.23 -8.63 3.26
CA GLU A 156 29.87 -8.14 3.03
C GLU A 156 29.36 -8.57 1.66
N ILE A 157 28.10 -9.00 1.61
CA ILE A 157 27.34 -9.06 0.38
C ILE A 157 26.84 -7.66 0.03
N ARG A 158 26.97 -7.30 -1.24
CA ARG A 158 26.48 -6.05 -1.81
C ARG A 158 25.60 -6.32 -3.02
N LEU A 159 24.43 -5.69 -3.01
CA LEU A 159 23.48 -5.72 -4.12
C LEU A 159 23.24 -4.29 -4.61
N LEU A 160 23.48 -4.07 -5.89
CA LEU A 160 23.08 -2.87 -6.61
C LEU A 160 21.90 -3.23 -7.52
N LEU A 161 20.79 -2.53 -7.38
CA LEU A 161 19.68 -2.57 -8.33
C LEU A 161 19.63 -1.24 -9.10
N ILE A 162 19.55 -1.33 -10.42
CA ILE A 162 19.39 -0.18 -11.32
C ILE A 162 18.04 -0.30 -11.99
N CYS A 163 17.14 0.64 -11.74
CA CYS A 163 15.81 0.63 -12.33
C CYS A 163 15.92 0.92 -13.83
N ASP A 164 15.42 0.02 -14.67
CA ASP A 164 15.63 0.09 -16.12
C ASP A 164 14.94 1.31 -16.76
N SER A 165 13.83 1.78 -16.18
CA SER A 165 13.08 2.92 -16.69
C SER A 165 13.63 4.29 -16.26
N THR A 166 14.32 4.37 -15.12
CA THR A 166 14.76 5.65 -14.53
C THR A 166 16.29 5.78 -14.43
N GLY A 167 17.02 4.67 -14.50
CA GLY A 167 18.46 4.63 -14.20
C GLY A 167 18.80 4.84 -12.72
N MET A 168 17.79 4.97 -11.84
CA MET A 168 18.00 5.15 -10.41
C MET A 168 18.65 3.92 -9.79
N LYS A 169 19.60 4.17 -8.89
CA LYS A 169 20.39 3.15 -8.20
C LYS A 169 19.89 2.94 -6.78
N TYR A 170 19.80 1.69 -6.37
CA TYR A 170 19.40 1.28 -5.02
C TYR A 170 20.44 0.30 -4.49
N CYS A 171 21.07 0.65 -3.37
CA CYS A 171 22.16 -0.13 -2.79
C CYS A 171 21.69 -0.87 -1.54
N TYR A 172 22.12 -2.12 -1.39
CA TYR A 172 21.86 -2.96 -0.22
C TYR A 172 23.15 -3.64 0.21
N ARG A 173 23.32 -3.80 1.53
CA ARG A 173 24.49 -4.43 2.16
C ARG A 173 24.02 -5.47 3.16
N SER A 174 24.80 -6.53 3.34
CA SER A 174 24.62 -7.43 4.46
C SER A 174 25.93 -8.09 4.84
N VAL A 175 26.21 -8.19 6.14
CA VAL A 175 27.26 -9.07 6.68
C VAL A 175 26.75 -10.52 6.84
N GLN A 176 25.45 -10.74 6.68
CA GLN A 176 24.83 -12.05 6.69
C GLN A 176 24.83 -12.63 5.26
N ARG A 177 25.40 -13.83 5.14
CA ARG A 177 25.79 -14.46 3.86
C ARG A 177 24.84 -15.60 3.47
N ASP A 178 23.57 -15.49 3.83
CA ASP A 178 22.65 -16.63 3.84
C ASP A 178 21.36 -16.44 3.02
N SER A 179 20.89 -15.21 2.81
CA SER A 179 19.65 -14.97 2.07
C SER A 179 19.56 -13.58 1.43
N ILE A 180 19.04 -13.56 0.20
CA ILE A 180 18.63 -12.38 -0.56
C ILE A 180 17.21 -12.61 -1.06
N ILE A 181 16.32 -11.66 -0.79
CA ILE A 181 14.94 -11.67 -1.25
C ILE A 181 14.72 -10.44 -2.12
N ILE A 182 14.29 -10.63 -3.36
CA ILE A 182 13.90 -9.55 -4.26
C ILE A 182 12.46 -9.81 -4.70
N ASP A 183 11.56 -8.91 -4.36
CA ASP A 183 10.15 -9.00 -4.71
C ASP A 183 9.76 -7.86 -5.64
N LEU A 184 9.43 -8.23 -6.88
CA LEU A 184 9.02 -7.36 -7.97
C LEU A 184 7.56 -7.63 -8.37
N SER A 185 6.75 -8.18 -7.47
CA SER A 185 5.36 -8.52 -7.78
C SER A 185 4.51 -7.29 -8.10
N GLY A 186 3.46 -7.47 -8.91
CA GLY A 186 2.48 -6.42 -9.16
C GLY A 186 1.53 -6.20 -7.98
N GLY A 187 0.96 -5.00 -7.90
CA GLY A 187 -0.04 -4.66 -6.90
C GLY A 187 -1.40 -5.30 -7.21
N ASN A 188 -2.18 -5.60 -6.18
CA ASN A 188 -3.56 -6.04 -6.34
C ASN A 188 -4.45 -4.85 -6.72
N ALA A 189 -5.55 -5.10 -7.41
CA ALA A 189 -6.50 -4.06 -7.71
C ALA A 189 -7.45 -3.76 -6.55
N GLY A 190 -8.07 -2.59 -6.60
CA GLY A 190 -9.20 -2.24 -5.75
C GLY A 190 -10.50 -2.85 -6.25
N ASN A 191 -11.41 -3.12 -5.32
CA ASN A 191 -12.76 -3.59 -5.61
C ASN A 191 -13.66 -2.43 -6.06
N GLY A 192 -14.62 -2.72 -6.93
CA GLY A 192 -15.73 -1.81 -7.24
C GLY A 192 -16.69 -1.67 -6.06
N SER A 193 -17.32 -0.51 -5.91
CA SER A 193 -18.27 -0.25 -4.82
C SER A 193 -19.72 -0.54 -5.23
N GLN A 194 -20.58 -0.76 -4.24
CA GLN A 194 -21.98 -1.09 -4.50
C GLN A 194 -22.74 0.13 -5.03
N GLY A 195 -23.61 -0.08 -6.01
CA GLY A 195 -24.57 0.92 -6.47
C GLY A 195 -25.56 1.30 -5.37
N GLY A 196 -25.93 2.56 -5.30
CA GLY A 196 -26.89 3.08 -4.33
C GLY A 196 -28.30 2.53 -4.58
N THR A 197 -29.06 2.36 -3.51
CA THR A 197 -30.49 2.00 -3.60
C THR A 197 -31.31 3.15 -4.18
N GLY A 198 -32.26 2.84 -5.05
CA GLY A 198 -33.27 3.78 -5.52
C GLY A 198 -34.25 4.16 -4.41
N GLY A 199 -34.65 5.43 -4.35
CA GLY A 199 -35.58 5.92 -3.36
C GLY A 199 -37.02 5.45 -3.64
N ASP A 200 -37.83 5.33 -2.59
CA ASP A 200 -39.25 5.00 -2.75
C ASP A 200 -40.06 6.19 -3.28
N GLY A 201 -41.08 5.88 -4.09
CA GLY A 201 -42.11 6.83 -4.49
C GLY A 201 -43.11 7.13 -3.36
N LYS A 202 -43.61 8.36 -3.31
CA LYS A 202 -44.59 8.80 -2.30
C LYS A 202 -45.99 8.24 -2.60
N ASN A 203 -46.66 7.69 -1.59
CA ASN A 203 -48.06 7.29 -1.68
C ASN A 203 -48.97 8.44 -2.12
N ALA A 204 -50.03 8.11 -2.87
CA ALA A 204 -51.06 9.03 -3.31
C ALA A 204 -51.71 9.81 -2.15
N LYS A 205 -52.15 11.04 -2.44
CA LYS A 205 -52.94 11.89 -1.52
C LYS A 205 -54.07 12.55 -2.30
N THR A 206 -55.07 13.12 -1.62
CA THR A 206 -56.15 13.86 -2.30
C THR A 206 -55.56 14.91 -3.25
N GLY A 207 -55.96 14.86 -4.52
CA GLY A 207 -55.44 15.74 -5.57
C GLY A 207 -54.02 15.44 -6.07
N LYS A 208 -53.36 14.36 -5.63
CA LYS A 208 -52.00 13.97 -6.07
C LYS A 208 -51.86 12.47 -6.31
N ASP A 209 -51.27 12.09 -7.42
CA ASP A 209 -51.07 10.68 -7.81
C ASP A 209 -49.86 10.08 -7.08
N PRO A 210 -49.75 8.75 -6.95
CA PRO A 210 -48.55 8.17 -6.34
C PRO A 210 -47.32 8.45 -7.21
N GLY A 211 -46.12 8.46 -6.60
CA GLY A 211 -44.86 8.54 -7.34
C GLY A 211 -44.26 7.17 -7.60
N ASN A 212 -43.45 7.08 -8.65
CA ASN A 212 -42.69 5.88 -9.02
C ASN A 212 -41.50 5.67 -8.08
N GLY A 213 -41.03 4.43 -7.95
CA GLY A 213 -39.74 4.16 -7.32
C GLY A 213 -38.59 4.59 -8.23
N GLY A 214 -37.47 5.02 -7.62
CA GLY A 214 -36.24 5.27 -8.34
C GLY A 214 -35.52 3.96 -8.67
N ASN A 215 -34.75 3.93 -9.75
CA ASN A 215 -33.94 2.77 -10.12
C ASN A 215 -32.77 2.60 -9.17
N GLY A 216 -32.30 1.37 -8.98
CA GLY A 216 -31.03 1.10 -8.31
C GLY A 216 -29.85 1.56 -9.16
N GLY A 217 -28.81 2.07 -8.51
CA GLY A 217 -27.58 2.48 -9.19
C GLY A 217 -26.76 1.29 -9.67
N THR A 218 -25.96 1.47 -10.71
CA THR A 218 -25.02 0.43 -11.18
C THR A 218 -23.87 0.28 -10.19
N GLY A 219 -23.41 -0.94 -9.92
CA GLY A 219 -22.20 -1.20 -9.14
C GLY A 219 -20.94 -0.82 -9.91
N GLY A 220 -19.89 -0.41 -9.21
CA GLY A 220 -18.60 -0.09 -9.84
C GLY A 220 -17.88 -1.35 -10.32
N ASN A 221 -17.03 -1.22 -11.33
CA ASN A 221 -16.15 -2.30 -11.78
C ASN A 221 -14.97 -2.48 -10.81
N GLY A 222 -14.47 -3.72 -10.70
CA GLY A 222 -13.16 -3.96 -10.08
C GLY A 222 -12.03 -3.45 -10.97
N GLY A 223 -10.92 -3.03 -10.37
CA GLY A 223 -9.70 -2.69 -11.12
C GLY A 223 -8.96 -3.96 -11.58
N ASN A 224 -8.02 -3.83 -12.51
CA ASN A 224 -7.13 -4.93 -12.90
C ASN A 224 -5.90 -5.00 -11.99
N GLY A 225 -5.40 -6.21 -11.72
CA GLY A 225 -4.14 -6.41 -11.03
C GLY A 225 -2.95 -5.93 -11.87
N GLY A 226 -1.90 -5.45 -11.20
CA GLY A 226 -0.66 -5.06 -11.86
C GLY A 226 0.15 -6.28 -12.28
N ASN A 227 0.88 -6.18 -13.40
CA ASN A 227 1.79 -7.25 -13.80
C ASN A 227 3.02 -7.31 -12.89
N GLY A 228 3.67 -8.47 -12.84
CA GLY A 228 4.96 -8.62 -12.20
C GLY A 228 6.09 -7.98 -13.01
N GLY A 229 7.11 -7.50 -12.30
CA GLY A 229 8.29 -6.89 -12.89
C GLY A 229 9.31 -7.89 -13.44
N SER A 230 10.50 -7.39 -13.77
CA SER A 230 11.58 -8.20 -14.35
C SER A 230 12.93 -7.93 -13.70
N LEU A 231 13.79 -8.94 -13.69
CA LEU A 231 15.16 -8.84 -13.18
C LEU A 231 16.14 -9.59 -14.08
N LEU A 232 17.21 -8.90 -14.45
CA LEU A 232 18.46 -9.53 -14.87
C LEU A 232 19.51 -9.31 -13.77
N LEU A 233 19.84 -10.37 -13.03
CA LEU A 233 20.81 -10.32 -11.94
C LEU A 233 22.16 -10.88 -12.37
N PHE A 234 23.18 -10.05 -12.39
CA PHE A 234 24.57 -10.47 -12.57
C PHE A 234 25.19 -10.83 -11.23
N VAL A 235 25.63 -12.07 -11.07
CA VAL A 235 26.29 -12.56 -9.85
C VAL A 235 27.78 -12.72 -10.12
N HIS A 236 28.58 -11.95 -9.40
CA HIS A 236 30.03 -12.04 -9.43
C HIS A 236 30.49 -13.38 -8.83
N PRO A 237 31.57 -14.00 -9.33
CA PRO A 237 32.12 -15.23 -8.73
C PRO A 237 32.42 -15.14 -7.22
N SER A 238 32.72 -13.95 -6.69
CA SER A 238 32.91 -13.77 -5.24
C SER A 238 31.64 -14.05 -4.43
N ALA A 239 30.45 -13.78 -4.97
CA ALA A 239 29.17 -14.13 -4.36
C ALA A 239 28.61 -15.47 -4.87
N GLY A 240 29.42 -16.31 -5.52
CA GLY A 240 28.96 -17.56 -6.14
C GLY A 240 28.39 -18.58 -5.15
N PHE A 241 28.69 -18.45 -3.85
CA PHE A 241 28.11 -19.30 -2.81
C PHE A 241 26.61 -19.01 -2.55
N MET A 242 26.05 -17.93 -3.10
CA MET A 242 24.66 -17.51 -2.90
C MET A 242 23.64 -18.24 -3.80
N ASP A 243 24.06 -19.21 -4.61
CA ASP A 243 23.23 -19.86 -5.63
C ASP A 243 21.88 -20.41 -5.15
N HIS A 244 21.81 -20.85 -3.89
CA HIS A 244 20.60 -21.42 -3.29
C HIS A 244 19.93 -20.50 -2.27
N SER A 245 20.45 -19.29 -2.14
CA SER A 245 20.08 -18.29 -1.13
C SER A 245 19.40 -17.06 -1.73
N ILE A 246 19.08 -17.10 -3.03
CA ILE A 246 18.42 -15.99 -3.73
C ILE A 246 16.97 -16.40 -4.02
N ALA A 247 16.03 -15.73 -3.37
CA ALA A 247 14.61 -15.82 -3.64
C ALA A 247 14.18 -14.63 -4.50
N LEU A 248 13.60 -14.92 -5.67
CA LEU A 248 13.14 -13.92 -6.61
C LEU A 248 11.64 -14.10 -6.84
N LEU A 249 10.86 -13.04 -6.71
CA LEU A 249 9.41 -13.03 -6.88
C LEU A 249 9.02 -11.95 -7.90
N ASN A 250 8.09 -12.26 -8.79
CA ASN A 250 7.53 -11.33 -9.77
C ASN A 250 6.11 -11.75 -10.19
N THR A 251 5.29 -12.12 -9.22
CA THR A 251 3.92 -12.57 -9.54
C THR A 251 3.03 -11.41 -9.94
N GLY A 252 2.05 -11.66 -10.81
CA GLY A 252 0.97 -10.72 -11.08
C GLY A 252 0.08 -10.49 -9.85
N GLY A 253 -0.45 -9.27 -9.71
CA GLY A 253 -1.42 -8.93 -8.69
C GLY A 253 -2.83 -9.42 -9.04
N LYS A 254 -3.71 -9.54 -8.04
CA LYS A 254 -5.09 -9.99 -8.27
C LYS A 254 -5.98 -8.88 -8.81
N GLY A 255 -6.93 -9.24 -9.66
CA GLY A 255 -8.03 -8.39 -10.09
C GLY A 255 -9.01 -8.09 -8.95
N GLY A 256 -9.65 -6.93 -9.03
CA GLY A 256 -10.64 -6.48 -8.06
C GLY A 256 -12.01 -7.10 -8.31
N GLU A 257 -12.76 -7.31 -7.23
CA GLU A 257 -14.14 -7.77 -7.30
C GLU A 257 -15.09 -6.66 -7.75
N PRO A 258 -16.17 -6.99 -8.48
CA PRO A 258 -17.15 -6.01 -8.89
C PRO A 258 -18.04 -5.57 -7.71
N GLY A 259 -18.49 -4.33 -7.80
CA GLY A 259 -19.58 -3.82 -6.99
C GLY A 259 -20.93 -4.38 -7.43
N LYS A 260 -21.81 -4.68 -6.47
CA LYS A 260 -23.18 -5.11 -6.77
C LYS A 260 -24.03 -3.93 -7.24
N GLY A 261 -25.01 -4.19 -8.10
CA GLY A 261 -26.08 -3.24 -8.39
C GLY A 261 -26.90 -2.89 -7.15
N GLY A 262 -27.44 -1.67 -7.13
CA GLY A 262 -28.31 -1.18 -6.08
C GLY A 262 -29.72 -1.75 -6.18
N ASP A 263 -30.41 -1.85 -5.05
CA ASP A 263 -31.81 -2.26 -5.03
C ASP A 263 -32.72 -1.18 -5.64
N PRO A 264 -33.83 -1.56 -6.29
CA PRO A 264 -34.83 -0.60 -6.75
C PRO A 264 -35.61 0.01 -5.59
N GLY A 265 -36.11 1.22 -5.81
CA GLY A 265 -37.12 1.84 -4.95
C GLY A 265 -38.52 1.28 -5.20
N ASN A 266 -39.35 1.25 -4.17
CA ASN A 266 -40.73 0.81 -4.27
C ASN A 266 -41.64 1.89 -4.87
N ALA A 267 -42.69 1.44 -5.55
CA ALA A 267 -43.77 2.33 -5.99
C ALA A 267 -44.56 2.90 -4.80
N GLY A 268 -45.02 4.15 -4.94
CA GLY A 268 -46.02 4.72 -4.05
C GLY A 268 -47.38 4.02 -4.17
N LYS A 269 -48.06 3.79 -3.05
CA LYS A 269 -49.41 3.20 -3.02
C LYS A 269 -50.46 4.16 -3.63
N ALA A 270 -51.27 3.67 -4.56
CA ALA A 270 -52.37 4.42 -5.16
C ALA A 270 -53.62 4.47 -4.25
N LEU A 271 -54.46 5.50 -4.43
CA LEU A 271 -55.83 5.51 -3.90
C LEU A 271 -56.77 4.80 -4.89
N HIS A 272 -57.92 4.32 -4.42
CA HIS A 272 -58.90 3.63 -5.25
C HIS A 272 -59.30 4.47 -6.48
N GLY A 273 -59.25 3.88 -7.67
CA GLY A 273 -59.59 4.54 -8.93
C GLY A 273 -58.50 5.46 -9.52
N LYS A 274 -57.29 5.50 -8.94
CA LYS A 274 -56.14 6.25 -9.48
C LYS A 274 -55.11 5.35 -10.17
N THR A 275 -54.32 5.95 -11.06
CA THR A 275 -53.20 5.30 -11.74
C THR A 275 -52.18 4.77 -10.74
N THR A 276 -51.72 3.54 -10.95
CA THR A 276 -50.67 2.88 -10.16
C THR A 276 -49.30 3.39 -10.56
N ALA A 277 -48.45 3.67 -9.57
CA ALA A 277 -47.03 3.94 -9.81
C ALA A 277 -46.26 2.64 -10.02
N THR A 278 -45.10 2.73 -10.67
CA THR A 278 -44.20 1.60 -10.94
C THR A 278 -43.03 1.58 -9.96
N PRO A 279 -42.56 0.38 -9.52
CA PRO A 279 -41.28 0.28 -8.82
C PRO A 279 -40.14 0.62 -9.77
N GLY A 280 -38.98 0.96 -9.21
CA GLY A 280 -37.77 1.11 -10.00
C GLY A 280 -37.22 -0.23 -10.48
N GLU A 281 -36.21 -0.15 -11.34
CA GLU A 281 -35.44 -1.30 -11.82
C GLU A 281 -34.22 -1.57 -10.94
N ILE A 282 -33.84 -2.85 -10.82
CA ILE A 282 -32.63 -3.23 -10.11
C ILE A 282 -31.39 -2.71 -10.84
N GLY A 283 -30.41 -2.23 -10.08
CA GLY A 283 -29.13 -1.81 -10.62
C GLY A 283 -28.35 -3.00 -11.20
N ILE A 284 -27.47 -2.72 -12.15
CA ILE A 284 -26.61 -3.72 -12.78
C ILE A 284 -25.33 -3.85 -11.94
N SER A 285 -24.81 -5.06 -11.76
CA SER A 285 -23.51 -5.26 -11.10
C SER A 285 -22.36 -4.90 -12.04
N GLY A 286 -21.25 -4.42 -11.49
CA GLY A 286 -20.05 -4.14 -12.26
C GLY A 286 -19.37 -5.40 -12.78
N GLU A 287 -18.26 -5.20 -13.49
CA GLU A 287 -17.41 -6.27 -14.02
C GLU A 287 -16.21 -6.54 -13.11
N THR A 288 -15.82 -7.81 -13.02
CA THR A 288 -14.62 -8.24 -12.30
C THR A 288 -13.38 -7.79 -13.07
N GLY A 289 -12.38 -7.31 -12.33
CA GLY A 289 -11.08 -6.99 -12.90
C GLY A 289 -10.29 -8.23 -13.31
N LYS A 290 -9.34 -8.05 -14.21
CA LYS A 290 -8.42 -9.12 -14.61
C LYS A 290 -7.26 -9.22 -13.64
N ASP A 291 -6.81 -10.44 -13.37
CA ASP A 291 -5.53 -10.66 -12.72
C ASP A 291 -4.39 -10.15 -13.62
N GLY A 292 -3.33 -9.64 -12.99
CA GLY A 292 -2.09 -9.30 -13.66
C GLY A 292 -1.32 -10.54 -14.07
N GLU A 293 -0.47 -10.39 -15.08
CA GLU A 293 0.41 -11.47 -15.53
C GLU A 293 1.67 -11.51 -14.66
N ASP A 294 2.18 -12.72 -14.40
CA ASP A 294 3.53 -12.87 -13.87
C ASP A 294 4.54 -12.23 -14.82
N GLY A 295 5.57 -11.61 -14.26
CA GLY A 295 6.62 -11.00 -15.07
C GLY A 295 7.41 -12.04 -15.87
N PRO A 296 8.23 -11.60 -16.83
CA PRO A 296 9.09 -12.51 -17.58
C PRO A 296 10.05 -13.26 -16.64
N PRO A 297 10.56 -14.45 -17.03
CA PRO A 297 11.45 -15.24 -16.17
C PRO A 297 12.64 -14.42 -15.64
N LEU A 298 12.75 -14.37 -14.31
CA LEU A 298 13.84 -13.69 -13.63
C LEU A 298 15.15 -14.44 -13.92
N THR A 299 16.14 -13.73 -14.44
CA THR A 299 17.36 -14.35 -14.98
C THR A 299 18.55 -14.06 -14.08
N ILE A 300 19.26 -15.10 -13.67
CA ILE A 300 20.55 -15.00 -12.98
C ILE A 300 21.66 -15.35 -13.96
N SER A 301 22.61 -14.43 -14.14
CA SER A 301 23.80 -14.61 -14.97
C SER A 301 25.05 -14.54 -14.13
N LYS A 302 25.82 -15.63 -14.09
CA LYS A 302 27.09 -15.67 -13.36
C LYS A 302 28.20 -15.17 -14.26
N VAL A 303 28.75 -14.01 -13.95
CA VAL A 303 29.76 -13.36 -14.80
C VAL A 303 30.71 -12.54 -13.94
N ALA A 304 31.99 -12.56 -14.29
CA ALA A 304 32.95 -11.64 -13.69
C ALA A 304 32.70 -10.22 -14.19
N PHE A 305 32.78 -9.25 -13.30
CA PHE A 305 32.65 -7.83 -13.59
C PHE A 305 33.48 -7.02 -12.59
N ASP A 306 33.93 -5.84 -13.01
CA ASP A 306 34.67 -4.94 -12.13
C ASP A 306 33.70 -4.16 -11.24
N PHE A 307 33.50 -4.65 -10.01
CA PHE A 307 32.62 -4.03 -9.03
C PHE A 307 33.20 -2.78 -8.37
N THR A 308 34.49 -2.46 -8.60
CA THR A 308 35.07 -1.21 -8.09
C THR A 308 34.44 0.03 -8.73
N LEU A 309 33.83 -0.14 -9.90
CA LEU A 309 33.05 0.88 -10.61
C LEU A 309 31.72 1.23 -9.91
N PHE A 310 31.31 0.47 -8.89
CA PHE A 310 30.04 0.61 -8.19
C PHE A 310 30.17 1.09 -6.74
N GLN A 311 31.40 1.28 -6.22
CA GLN A 311 31.67 1.62 -4.81
C GLN A 311 31.35 3.07 -4.41
#